data_AF-A0A0K0DEC3-F1
#
_entry.id   AF-A0A0K0DEC3-F1
#
_cell.length_a   1.000
_cell.length_b   1.000
_cell.length_c   1.000
_cell.angle_alpha   90.00
_cell.angle_beta   90.00
_cell.angle_gamma   90.00
#
_symmetry.space_group_name_H-M   'P 1'
#
loop_
_entity.id
_entity.type
_entity.pdbx_description
1 polymer ?
#
loop_
_entity_poly.entity_id
_entity_poly.type
_entity_poly.pdbx_seq_one_letter_code
_entity_poly.pdbx_strand_id
1 'polypeptide(L)'
;MVSFHATFEPAHNAKLEYLGGNDSATPFHSSEQRTNHLARIRCPFVVDEMKQITGVTDQSVDLQHILDELFAQEAKRLNFTNIVGKDRIRQFEPIFLEHDSGLAVPQWFNDDARKEADHLLDLTIEFISGTGRFHNPNWILTRSGKLLYTILNNQRKAVENALNGTKFFGFTTHDILISPLLDSMGVLHVALAPKGRPDFVATVVFELWRNDTQHYVKVLNRRNTEYNEFTNLTPMIKSCGGGNACDIKVFEEAVRTFQIEHPEVLCDEPNIKQDSDRNNGIPGEHLLDLIYGKPMKIGYHLVLASSVQ
;
A
#
# COMPACT_ATOMS: atom_id res chain seq x y z
N MET A 1 13.98 5.50 4.49
CA MET A 1 14.14 4.16 5.08
C MET A 1 15.28 4.08 6.08
N VAL A 2 16.53 4.39 5.70
CA VAL A 2 17.69 4.44 6.63
C VAL A 2 17.42 5.30 7.88
N SER A 3 16.72 6.42 7.71
CA SER A 3 16.36 7.33 8.82
C SER A 3 15.37 6.77 9.85
N PHE A 4 14.61 5.71 9.56
CA PHE A 4 13.65 5.16 10.54
C PHE A 4 14.35 4.31 11.61
N HIS A 5 15.27 3.44 11.20
CA HIS A 5 15.99 2.55 12.12
C HIS A 5 16.96 3.30 13.03
N ALA A 6 17.63 4.34 12.53
CA ALA A 6 18.51 5.18 13.34
C ALA A 6 17.81 5.77 14.57
N THR A 7 16.49 6.01 14.49
CA THR A 7 15.67 6.52 15.60
C THR A 7 15.12 5.41 16.49
N PHE A 8 14.88 4.20 15.95
CA PHE A 8 14.26 3.09 16.68
C PHE A 8 15.26 2.26 17.51
N GLU A 9 16.49 2.10 17.00
CA GLU A 9 17.59 1.44 17.71
C GLU A 9 18.78 2.40 17.89
N PRO A 10 18.69 3.40 18.78
CA PRO A 10 19.87 4.15 19.18
C PRO A 10 20.85 3.22 19.90
N ALA A 11 22.13 3.27 19.54
CA ALA A 11 23.16 2.44 20.16
C ALA A 11 23.25 2.76 21.66
N HIS A 12 22.75 1.87 22.51
CA HIS A 12 22.92 1.96 23.95
C HIS A 12 24.11 1.11 24.39
N ASN A 13 25.21 1.79 24.74
CA ASN A 13 26.30 1.36 25.63
C ASN A 13 27.10 0.06 25.40
N ALA A 14 26.94 -0.68 24.30
CA ALA A 14 27.88 -1.79 23.99
C ALA A 14 27.83 -2.29 22.54
N LYS A 15 28.16 -1.45 21.54
CA LYS A 15 28.64 -1.86 20.20
C LYS A 15 28.98 -0.61 19.37
N LEU A 16 30.09 0.04 19.73
CA LEU A 16 30.69 1.07 18.89
C LEU A 16 31.84 0.43 18.10
N GLU A 17 31.51 -0.21 16.99
CA GLU A 17 32.47 -0.40 15.90
C GLU A 17 32.19 0.66 14.83
N TYR A 18 32.91 1.78 14.97
CA TYR A 18 33.28 2.75 13.93
C TYR A 18 32.24 3.18 12.90
N LEU A 19 31.39 4.16 13.24
CA LEU A 19 30.88 5.21 12.32
C LEU A 19 30.45 6.47 13.10
N GLY A 20 31.37 7.17 13.80
CA GLY A 20 31.21 8.60 14.19
C GLY A 20 29.91 9.11 14.85
N GLY A 21 29.01 8.24 15.32
CA GLY A 21 27.67 8.54 15.83
C GLY A 21 27.06 7.33 16.53
N ASN A 22 25.96 7.53 17.28
CA ASN A 22 25.26 6.48 18.06
C ASN A 22 24.37 5.56 17.19
N ASP A 23 24.71 5.37 15.92
CA ASP A 23 23.90 4.59 14.99
C ASP A 23 24.32 3.11 15.04
N SER A 24 23.36 2.21 15.23
CA SER A 24 23.59 0.77 15.02
C SER A 24 23.16 0.33 13.62
N ALA A 25 23.96 -0.51 12.98
CA ALA A 25 23.61 -1.07 11.68
C ALA A 25 22.56 -2.18 11.82
N THR A 26 21.31 -1.90 11.44
CA THR A 26 20.24 -2.91 11.32
C THR A 26 20.15 -3.39 9.87
N PRO A 27 20.12 -4.71 9.59
CA PRO A 27 20.05 -5.21 8.23
C PRO A 27 18.70 -4.90 7.58
N PHE A 28 18.75 -4.43 6.33
CA PHE A 28 17.58 -4.23 5.49
C PHE A 28 17.57 -5.26 4.36
N HIS A 29 16.46 -5.96 4.21
CA HIS A 29 16.25 -6.93 3.13
C HIS A 29 15.30 -6.34 2.09
N SER A 30 15.68 -6.41 0.81
CA SER A 30 14.84 -6.02 -0.32
C SER A 30 14.85 -7.12 -1.37
N SER A 31 13.70 -7.40 -1.97
CA SER A 31 13.61 -8.21 -3.19
C SER A 31 13.72 -7.32 -4.42
N GLU A 32 14.15 -7.89 -5.55
CA GLU A 32 14.11 -7.20 -6.83
C GLU A 32 12.66 -6.86 -7.20
N GLN A 33 12.41 -5.72 -7.85
CA GLN A 33 11.05 -5.23 -8.13
C GLN A 33 10.21 -6.22 -8.97
N ARG A 34 10.86 -6.99 -9.87
CA ARG A 34 10.21 -8.04 -10.67
C ARG A 34 9.83 -9.29 -9.86
N THR A 35 10.53 -9.55 -8.76
CA THR A 35 10.27 -10.64 -7.83
C THR A 35 9.62 -10.16 -6.54
N ASN A 36 9.21 -8.89 -6.48
CA ASN A 36 8.50 -8.36 -5.34
C ASN A 36 7.06 -8.87 -5.34
N HIS A 37 6.85 -9.99 -4.68
CA HIS A 37 5.55 -10.65 -4.54
C HIS A 37 4.62 -9.93 -3.55
N LEU A 38 5.05 -8.81 -2.93
CA LEU A 38 4.23 -8.09 -1.96
C LEU A 38 3.11 -7.27 -2.62
N ALA A 39 3.25 -6.81 -3.86
CA ALA A 39 2.18 -6.14 -4.63
C ALA A 39 2.24 -6.52 -6.11
N ARG A 40 1.20 -7.16 -6.66
CA ARG A 40 1.13 -7.46 -8.10
C ARG A 40 0.14 -6.55 -8.83
N ILE A 41 0.57 -5.33 -9.14
CA ILE A 41 -0.27 -4.34 -9.86
C ILE A 41 -0.67 -4.85 -11.25
N ARG A 42 0.26 -5.48 -11.97
CA ARG A 42 0.07 -6.00 -13.34
C ARG A 42 -0.41 -7.46 -13.34
N CYS A 43 -1.59 -7.68 -12.76
CA CYS A 43 -2.27 -8.97 -12.84
C CYS A 43 -3.22 -8.95 -14.04
N PRO A 44 -3.11 -9.89 -15.02
CA PRO A 44 -3.85 -9.82 -16.28
C PRO A 44 -5.36 -9.62 -16.11
N PHE A 45 -6.02 -10.45 -15.29
CA PHE A 45 -7.46 -10.33 -15.06
C PHE A 45 -7.84 -8.98 -14.44
N VAL A 46 -7.00 -8.44 -13.54
CA VAL A 46 -7.23 -7.13 -12.92
C VAL A 46 -7.16 -6.03 -13.97
N VAL A 47 -6.17 -6.08 -14.86
CA VAL A 47 -6.04 -5.12 -15.95
C VAL A 47 -7.23 -5.21 -16.91
N ASP A 48 -7.71 -6.42 -17.21
CA ASP A 48 -8.88 -6.62 -18.06
C ASP A 48 -10.17 -6.07 -17.42
N GLU A 49 -10.36 -6.27 -16.12
CA GLU A 49 -11.49 -5.67 -15.39
C GLU A 49 -11.36 -4.14 -15.30
N MET A 50 -10.16 -3.60 -15.11
CA MET A 50 -9.90 -2.16 -15.17
C MET A 50 -10.29 -1.58 -16.54
N LYS A 51 -9.94 -2.27 -17.63
CA LYS A 51 -10.34 -1.89 -19.00
C LYS A 51 -11.85 -1.91 -19.20
N GLN A 52 -12.54 -2.91 -18.63
CA GLN A 52 -14.00 -2.96 -18.67
C GLN A 52 -14.64 -1.77 -17.95
N ILE A 53 -14.11 -1.39 -16.79
CA ILE A 53 -14.60 -0.24 -16.02
C ILE A 53 -14.43 1.07 -16.79
N THR A 54 -13.28 1.25 -17.45
CA THR A 54 -12.99 2.48 -18.21
C THR A 54 -13.52 2.45 -19.64
N GLY A 55 -14.01 1.31 -20.13
CA GLY A 55 -14.46 1.15 -21.51
C GLY A 55 -13.32 1.11 -22.55
N VAL A 56 -12.07 0.90 -22.11
CA VAL A 56 -10.92 0.74 -23.00
C VAL A 56 -10.98 -0.63 -23.66
N THR A 57 -11.03 -0.67 -24.99
CA THR A 57 -11.24 -1.92 -25.75
C THR A 57 -9.98 -2.53 -26.35
N ASP A 58 -8.88 -1.78 -26.45
CA ASP A 58 -7.63 -2.25 -27.05
C ASP A 58 -6.80 -3.06 -26.03
N GLN A 59 -6.42 -4.28 -26.44
CA GLN A 59 -5.69 -5.22 -25.61
C GLN A 59 -4.22 -4.82 -25.40
N SER A 60 -3.63 -4.05 -26.32
CA SER A 60 -2.22 -3.61 -26.27
C SER A 60 -1.95 -2.42 -25.34
N VAL A 61 -3.02 -1.87 -24.77
CA VAL A 61 -3.00 -0.64 -23.99
C VAL A 61 -2.40 -0.86 -22.60
N ASP A 62 -1.52 0.06 -22.20
CA ASP A 62 -0.89 0.07 -20.87
C ASP A 62 -1.80 0.63 -19.77
N LEU A 63 -1.38 0.47 -18.51
CA LEU A 63 -2.13 0.99 -17.36
C LEU A 63 -2.30 2.52 -17.42
N GLN A 64 -1.33 3.24 -18.01
CA GLN A 64 -1.37 4.69 -18.05
C GLN A 64 -2.56 5.19 -18.87
N HIS A 65 -2.81 4.57 -20.03
CA HIS A 65 -3.95 4.95 -20.84
C HIS A 65 -5.29 4.62 -20.17
N ILE A 66 -5.35 3.51 -19.42
CA ILE A 66 -6.54 3.19 -18.61
C ILE A 66 -6.78 4.29 -17.57
N LEU A 67 -5.73 4.76 -16.89
CA LEU A 67 -5.82 5.86 -15.92
C LEU A 67 -6.18 7.20 -16.60
N ASP A 68 -5.58 7.50 -17.76
CA ASP A 68 -5.92 8.70 -18.54
C ASP A 68 -7.42 8.73 -18.90
N GLU A 69 -7.99 7.59 -19.28
CA GLU A 69 -9.42 7.46 -19.56
C GLU A 69 -10.27 7.60 -18.28
N LEU A 70 -9.86 6.96 -17.18
CA LEU A 70 -10.51 7.13 -15.87
C LEU A 70 -10.55 8.61 -15.45
N PHE A 71 -9.44 9.33 -15.62
CA PHE A 71 -9.34 10.75 -15.30
C PHE A 71 -10.21 11.60 -16.20
N ALA A 72 -10.25 11.32 -17.50
CA ALA A 72 -11.12 12.04 -18.43
C ALA A 72 -12.60 11.89 -18.07
N GLN A 73 -13.01 10.67 -17.69
CA GLN A 73 -14.38 10.39 -17.26
C GLN A 73 -14.71 11.10 -15.95
N GLU A 74 -13.83 11.04 -14.95
CA GLU A 74 -14.06 11.70 -13.66
C GLU A 74 -14.08 13.22 -13.80
N ALA A 75 -13.14 13.80 -14.55
CA ALA A 75 -13.08 15.22 -14.82
C ALA A 75 -14.37 15.72 -15.48
N LYS A 76 -14.90 14.97 -16.46
CA LYS A 76 -16.20 15.26 -17.08
C LYS A 76 -17.35 15.15 -16.08
N ARG A 77 -17.36 14.12 -15.23
CA ARG A 77 -18.42 13.88 -14.23
C ARG A 77 -18.50 14.99 -13.19
N LEU A 78 -17.36 15.54 -12.79
CA LEU A 78 -17.25 16.57 -11.75
C LEU A 78 -17.08 18.00 -12.28
N ASN A 79 -17.10 18.19 -13.61
CA ASN A 79 -16.83 19.47 -14.27
C ASN A 79 -15.49 20.10 -13.84
N PHE A 80 -14.44 19.28 -13.76
CA PHE A 80 -13.09 19.79 -13.55
C PHE A 80 -12.67 20.65 -14.74
N THR A 81 -11.97 21.74 -14.47
CA THR A 81 -11.56 22.69 -15.52
C THR A 81 -10.10 23.12 -15.39
N ASN A 82 -9.48 22.94 -14.22
CA ASN A 82 -8.15 23.45 -13.93
C ASN A 82 -7.06 22.44 -14.30
N ILE A 83 -7.30 21.15 -14.06
CA ILE A 83 -6.36 20.07 -14.39
C ILE A 83 -6.63 19.42 -15.74
N VAL A 84 -7.73 19.77 -16.43
CA VAL A 84 -8.16 19.12 -17.68
C VAL A 84 -7.37 19.64 -18.89
N GLY A 85 -6.18 19.08 -19.06
CA GLY A 85 -5.35 19.17 -20.25
C GLY A 85 -4.39 17.99 -20.26
N LYS A 86 -4.15 17.35 -21.41
CA LYS A 86 -3.40 16.08 -21.51
C LYS A 86 -2.07 16.08 -20.74
N ASP A 87 -1.39 17.22 -20.70
CA ASP A 87 -0.10 17.36 -20.00
C ASP A 87 -0.23 17.69 -18.51
N ARG A 88 -1.32 18.34 -18.07
CA ARG A 88 -1.51 18.77 -16.66
C ARG A 88 -1.85 17.60 -15.74
N ILE A 89 -2.70 16.69 -16.21
CA ILE A 89 -3.04 15.44 -15.50
C ILE A 89 -1.79 14.58 -15.26
N ARG A 90 -0.77 14.69 -16.10
CA ARG A 90 0.48 13.92 -15.95
C ARG A 90 1.51 14.60 -15.06
N GLN A 91 1.29 15.85 -14.67
CA GLN A 91 2.22 16.65 -13.89
C GLN A 91 1.72 16.94 -12.48
N PHE A 92 0.46 16.60 -12.15
CA PHE A 92 -0.14 17.08 -10.91
C PHE A 92 0.62 16.60 -9.68
N GLU A 93 1.12 15.37 -9.66
CA GLU A 93 1.77 14.85 -8.47
C GLU A 93 3.15 15.46 -8.18
N PRO A 94 4.09 15.54 -9.15
CA PRO A 94 5.32 16.29 -8.94
C PRO A 94 5.06 17.72 -8.48
N ILE A 95 4.08 18.40 -9.10
CA ILE A 95 3.70 19.78 -8.75
C ILE A 95 3.09 19.84 -7.34
N PHE A 96 2.28 18.86 -6.95
CA PHE A 96 1.69 18.77 -5.62
C PHE A 96 2.78 18.66 -4.55
N LEU A 97 3.80 17.82 -4.79
CA LEU A 97 4.92 17.65 -3.86
C LEU A 97 5.83 18.88 -3.79
N GLU A 98 6.05 19.56 -4.93
CA GLU A 98 6.75 20.84 -4.96
C GLU A 98 6.00 21.89 -4.14
N HIS A 99 4.69 22.02 -4.36
CA HIS A 99 3.81 22.94 -3.62
C HIS A 99 3.86 22.67 -2.11
N ASP A 100 3.67 21.42 -1.68
CA ASP A 100 3.67 21.05 -0.26
C ASP A 100 5.06 21.20 0.40
N SER A 101 6.12 21.21 -0.40
CA SER A 101 7.49 21.52 0.05
C SER A 101 7.80 23.03 0.11
N GLY A 102 6.82 23.90 -0.23
CA GLY A 102 7.00 25.35 -0.29
C GLY A 102 7.80 25.83 -1.50
N LEU A 103 7.93 25.01 -2.54
CA LEU A 103 8.60 25.39 -3.79
C LEU A 103 7.63 26.14 -4.71
N ALA A 104 8.21 26.96 -5.59
CA ALA A 104 7.42 27.68 -6.59
C ALA A 104 6.85 26.70 -7.61
N VAL A 105 5.53 26.74 -7.81
CA VAL A 105 4.80 25.94 -8.79
C VAL A 105 4.24 26.80 -9.91
N PRO A 106 3.88 26.21 -11.08
CA PRO A 106 3.27 26.95 -12.16
C PRO A 106 2.00 27.71 -11.74
N GLN A 107 1.80 28.93 -12.26
CA GLN A 107 0.69 29.81 -11.87
C GLN A 107 -0.70 29.21 -12.07
N TRP A 108 -0.84 28.23 -12.97
CA TRP A 108 -2.12 27.54 -13.19
C TRP A 108 -2.48 26.58 -12.06
N PHE A 109 -1.52 26.14 -11.24
CA PHE A 109 -1.74 25.26 -10.09
C PHE A 109 -2.15 26.07 -8.86
N ASN A 110 -3.37 26.62 -8.92
CA ASN A 110 -4.00 27.35 -7.81
C ASN A 110 -4.75 26.39 -6.87
N ASP A 111 -5.42 26.93 -5.85
CA ASP A 111 -6.16 26.12 -4.85
C ASP A 111 -7.23 25.21 -5.47
N ASP A 112 -7.88 25.63 -6.56
CA ASP A 112 -8.89 24.81 -7.22
C ASP A 112 -8.25 23.70 -8.06
N ALA A 113 -7.16 23.99 -8.78
CA ALA A 113 -6.34 22.97 -9.43
C ALA A 113 -5.81 21.94 -8.43
N ARG A 114 -5.41 22.40 -7.24
CA ARG A 114 -4.94 21.53 -6.15
C ARG A 114 -6.05 20.62 -5.64
N LYS A 115 -7.26 21.12 -5.40
CA LYS A 115 -8.41 20.29 -4.97
C LYS A 115 -8.79 19.26 -6.03
N GLU A 116 -8.82 19.65 -7.30
CA GLU A 116 -9.08 18.72 -8.40
C GLU A 116 -7.99 17.62 -8.46
N ALA A 117 -6.71 18.00 -8.30
CA ALA A 117 -5.59 17.06 -8.27
C ALA A 117 -5.65 16.12 -7.05
N ASP A 118 -6.00 16.62 -5.87
CA ASP A 118 -6.19 15.85 -4.64
C ASP A 118 -7.22 14.72 -4.85
N HIS A 119 -8.35 15.08 -5.45
CA HIS A 119 -9.42 14.14 -5.79
C HIS A 119 -8.98 13.09 -6.79
N LEU A 120 -8.22 13.46 -7.83
CA LEU A 120 -7.70 12.49 -8.79
C LEU A 120 -6.67 11.54 -8.15
N LEU A 121 -5.88 12.00 -7.19
CA LEU A 121 -4.94 11.14 -6.47
C LEU A 121 -5.66 10.09 -5.61
N ASP A 122 -6.68 10.50 -4.86
CA ASP A 122 -7.55 9.57 -4.12
C ASP A 122 -8.18 8.54 -5.05
N LEU A 123 -8.68 9.03 -6.18
CA LEU A 123 -9.27 8.20 -7.21
C LEU A 123 -8.29 7.14 -7.75
N THR A 124 -7.06 7.56 -8.05
CA THR A 124 -6.00 6.66 -8.55
C THR A 124 -5.71 5.57 -7.55
N ILE A 125 -5.56 5.91 -6.27
CA ILE A 125 -5.25 4.95 -5.22
C ILE A 125 -6.40 3.96 -5.10
N GLU A 126 -7.65 4.43 -4.94
CA GLU A 126 -8.82 3.55 -4.86
C GLU A 126 -8.92 2.59 -6.06
N PHE A 127 -8.69 3.10 -7.27
CA PHE A 127 -8.75 2.30 -8.49
C PHE A 127 -7.62 1.26 -8.54
N ILE A 128 -6.37 1.67 -8.37
CA ILE A 128 -5.23 0.76 -8.50
C ILE A 128 -5.22 -0.32 -7.40
N SER A 129 -5.67 0.01 -6.19
CA SER A 129 -5.77 -0.96 -5.11
C SER A 129 -7.04 -1.80 -5.10
N GLY A 130 -8.06 -1.43 -5.88
CA GLY A 130 -9.36 -2.09 -5.87
C GLY A 130 -10.09 -1.93 -4.54
N THR A 131 -10.03 -0.71 -3.98
CA THR A 131 -10.61 -0.36 -2.69
C THR A 131 -11.62 0.78 -2.83
N GLY A 132 -12.30 1.15 -1.74
CA GLY A 132 -13.22 2.28 -1.74
C GLY A 132 -14.34 2.08 -2.77
N ARG A 133 -14.51 3.00 -3.71
CA ARG A 133 -15.56 2.88 -4.73
C ARG A 133 -15.32 1.76 -5.75
N PHE A 134 -14.09 1.25 -5.84
CA PHE A 134 -13.72 0.13 -6.71
C PHE A 134 -13.44 -1.15 -5.91
N HIS A 135 -14.02 -1.26 -4.71
CA HIS A 135 -13.86 -2.43 -3.85
C HIS A 135 -14.06 -3.73 -4.62
N ASN A 136 -12.99 -4.50 -4.77
CA ASN A 136 -12.99 -5.80 -5.41
C ASN A 136 -12.08 -6.76 -4.62
N PRO A 137 -12.64 -7.79 -3.96
CA PRO A 137 -11.86 -8.71 -3.15
C PRO A 137 -10.72 -9.41 -3.89
N ASN A 138 -10.90 -9.73 -5.17
CA ASN A 138 -9.84 -10.37 -5.96
C ASN A 138 -8.70 -9.39 -6.23
N TRP A 139 -8.99 -8.11 -6.44
CA TRP A 139 -7.95 -7.09 -6.61
C TRP A 139 -7.19 -6.93 -5.30
N ILE A 140 -7.89 -6.73 -4.19
CA ILE A 140 -7.31 -6.64 -2.84
C ILE A 140 -6.37 -7.83 -2.58
N LEU A 141 -6.80 -9.04 -2.91
CA LEU A 141 -6.02 -10.28 -2.74
C LEU A 141 -4.70 -10.24 -3.53
N THR A 142 -4.69 -9.72 -4.77
CA THR A 142 -3.47 -9.56 -5.58
C THR A 142 -2.55 -8.43 -5.09
N ARG A 143 -3.08 -7.46 -4.33
CA ARG A 143 -2.33 -6.34 -3.77
C ARG A 143 -1.79 -6.70 -2.40
N SER A 144 -2.63 -6.77 -1.36
CA SER A 144 -2.19 -6.92 0.02
C SER A 144 -2.17 -8.37 0.51
N GLY A 145 -2.68 -9.33 -0.27
CA GLY A 145 -2.93 -10.69 0.23
C GLY A 145 -1.68 -11.44 0.71
N LYS A 146 -0.54 -11.26 0.03
CA LYS A 146 0.75 -11.81 0.49
C LYS A 146 1.22 -11.16 1.78
N LEU A 147 1.12 -9.83 1.86
CA LEU A 147 1.50 -9.09 3.07
C LEU A 147 0.66 -9.54 4.26
N LEU A 148 -0.67 -9.57 4.11
CA LEU A 148 -1.57 -10.04 5.15
C LEU A 148 -1.27 -11.48 5.56
N TYR A 149 -1.07 -12.39 4.60
CA TYR A 149 -0.65 -13.77 4.90
C TYR A 149 0.64 -13.81 5.72
N THR A 150 1.65 -13.03 5.34
CA THR A 150 2.92 -12.96 6.06
C THR A 150 2.76 -12.42 7.48
N ILE A 151 1.93 -11.39 7.68
CA ILE A 151 1.60 -10.85 9.01
C ILE A 151 0.99 -11.95 9.89
N LEU A 152 -0.05 -12.62 9.41
CA LEU A 152 -0.75 -13.66 10.15
C LEU A 152 0.16 -14.87 10.43
N ASN A 153 0.97 -15.28 9.45
CA ASN A 153 1.92 -16.37 9.63
C ASN A 153 2.98 -16.04 10.69
N ASN A 154 3.46 -14.80 10.74
CA ASN A 154 4.38 -14.36 11.79
C ASN A 154 3.71 -14.37 13.17
N GLN A 155 2.43 -13.99 13.26
CA GLN A 155 1.66 -14.08 14.50
C GLN A 155 1.46 -15.54 14.94
N ARG A 156 1.11 -16.46 14.02
CA ARG A 156 1.01 -17.90 14.31
C ARG A 156 2.32 -18.47 14.84
N LYS A 157 3.43 -18.17 14.16
CA LYS A 157 4.77 -18.57 14.62
C LYS A 157 5.10 -17.99 16.00
N ALA A 158 4.66 -16.77 16.31
CA ALA A 158 4.86 -16.18 17.63
C ALA A 158 4.07 -16.95 18.71
N VAL A 159 2.81 -17.29 18.44
CA VAL A 159 1.97 -18.12 19.33
C VAL A 159 2.62 -19.48 19.59
N GLU A 160 3.23 -20.08 18.57
CA GLU A 160 3.94 -21.36 18.63
C GLU A 160 5.36 -21.27 19.22
N ASN A 161 5.83 -20.07 19.60
CA ASN A 161 7.20 -19.79 20.02
C ASN A 161 8.27 -20.18 18.96
N ALA A 162 7.90 -20.15 17.68
CA ALA A 162 8.73 -20.52 16.53
C ALA A 162 9.51 -19.35 15.89
N LEU A 163 9.53 -18.17 16.54
CA LEU A 163 10.19 -16.96 16.01
C LEU A 163 11.66 -16.77 16.45
N ASN A 164 12.22 -17.72 17.21
CA ASN A 164 13.62 -17.68 17.67
C ASN A 164 14.02 -16.33 18.32
N GLY A 165 13.13 -15.76 19.12
CA GLY A 165 13.36 -14.48 19.80
C GLY A 165 13.12 -13.23 18.96
N THR A 166 12.69 -13.36 17.69
CA THR A 166 12.29 -12.21 16.87
C THR A 166 11.01 -11.60 17.44
N LYS A 167 11.09 -10.33 17.86
CA LYS A 167 9.96 -9.59 18.45
C LYS A 167 9.33 -8.58 17.51
N PHE A 168 9.97 -8.28 16.39
CA PHE A 168 9.61 -7.15 15.55
C PHE A 168 9.83 -7.44 14.07
N PHE A 169 8.83 -7.11 13.25
CA PHE A 169 8.92 -7.13 11.79
C PHE A 169 8.48 -5.77 11.23
N GLY A 170 9.39 -5.10 10.52
CA GLY A 170 9.11 -3.88 9.79
C GLY A 170 9.03 -4.14 8.29
N PHE A 171 7.96 -3.68 7.66
CA PHE A 171 7.75 -3.73 6.22
C PHE A 171 7.62 -2.30 5.71
N THR A 172 8.52 -1.87 4.83
CA THR A 172 8.32 -0.59 4.14
C THR A 172 7.60 -0.81 2.83
N THR A 173 6.58 0.00 2.58
CA THR A 173 5.65 -0.23 1.49
C THR A 173 5.09 1.07 0.91
N HIS A 174 4.19 0.93 -0.06
CA HIS A 174 3.48 2.01 -0.73
C HIS A 174 2.01 2.07 -0.27
N ASP A 175 1.39 3.23 -0.46
CA ASP A 175 -0.03 3.50 -0.26
C ASP A 175 -0.96 2.45 -0.89
N ILE A 176 -0.65 2.01 -2.12
CA ILE A 176 -1.35 0.95 -2.86
C ILE A 176 -1.33 -0.42 -2.19
N LEU A 177 -0.56 -0.60 -1.12
CA LEU A 177 -0.57 -1.80 -0.26
C LEU A 177 -1.24 -1.56 1.09
N ILE A 178 -1.19 -0.34 1.63
CA ILE A 178 -1.84 0.00 2.89
C ILE A 178 -3.35 0.09 2.72
N SER A 179 -3.83 0.75 1.67
CA SER A 179 -5.27 0.84 1.39
C SER A 179 -5.94 -0.54 1.33
N PRO A 180 -5.48 -1.50 0.49
CA PRO A 180 -6.12 -2.82 0.44
C PRO A 180 -5.88 -3.66 1.71
N LEU A 181 -4.81 -3.42 2.48
CA LEU A 181 -4.64 -4.05 3.79
C LEU A 181 -5.70 -3.54 4.79
N LEU A 182 -5.97 -2.24 4.83
CA LEU A 182 -7.01 -1.66 5.70
C LEU A 182 -8.43 -2.06 5.24
N ASP A 183 -8.64 -2.15 3.92
CA ASP A 183 -9.91 -2.61 3.34
C ASP A 183 -10.17 -4.09 3.68
N SER A 184 -9.14 -4.95 3.64
CA SER A 184 -9.27 -6.36 4.04
C SER A 184 -9.80 -6.59 5.48
N MET A 185 -9.63 -5.58 6.35
CA MET A 185 -10.12 -5.60 7.73
C MET A 185 -11.44 -4.83 7.92
N GLY A 186 -11.95 -4.21 6.85
CA GLY A 186 -13.16 -3.37 6.86
C GLY A 186 -12.98 -2.02 7.56
N VAL A 187 -11.74 -1.53 7.71
CA VAL A 187 -11.44 -0.30 8.48
C VAL A 187 -10.91 0.86 7.62
N LEU A 188 -10.83 0.68 6.30
CA LEU A 188 -10.30 1.65 5.32
C LEU A 188 -10.80 3.09 5.58
N HIS A 189 -12.11 3.29 5.54
CA HIS A 189 -12.69 4.64 5.61
C HIS A 189 -12.40 5.33 6.95
N VAL A 190 -12.42 4.60 8.06
CA VAL A 190 -12.12 5.17 9.38
C VAL A 190 -10.63 5.45 9.52
N ALA A 191 -9.78 4.58 8.98
CA ALA A 191 -8.34 4.72 9.05
C ALA A 191 -7.83 5.91 8.22
N LEU A 192 -8.39 6.12 7.02
CA LEU A 192 -7.91 7.10 6.03
C LEU A 192 -8.73 8.39 5.98
N ALA A 193 -9.78 8.54 6.79
CA ALA A 193 -10.51 9.80 6.87
C ALA A 193 -9.60 10.97 7.30
N PRO A 194 -9.79 12.18 6.73
CA PRO A 194 -10.81 12.53 5.74
C PRO A 194 -10.40 12.32 4.28
N LYS A 195 -9.12 12.08 3.97
CA LYS A 195 -8.59 12.10 2.61
C LYS A 195 -8.91 10.84 1.80
N GLY A 196 -9.11 9.68 2.44
CA GLY A 196 -9.35 8.42 1.71
C GLY A 196 -8.09 7.73 1.19
N ARG A 197 -6.91 8.37 1.34
CA ARG A 197 -5.59 7.80 1.06
C ARG A 197 -4.62 7.89 2.26
N PRO A 198 -3.59 7.03 2.34
CA PRO A 198 -2.55 7.14 3.36
C PRO A 198 -1.70 8.41 3.17
N ASP A 199 -1.48 9.18 4.24
CA ASP A 199 -0.52 10.28 4.24
C ASP A 199 0.93 9.73 4.24
N PHE A 200 1.90 10.56 3.83
CA PHE A 200 3.32 10.24 3.98
C PHE A 200 3.64 9.76 5.39
N VAL A 201 4.45 8.70 5.47
CA VAL A 201 4.84 7.99 6.71
C VAL A 201 3.69 7.39 7.52
N ALA A 202 2.49 7.26 6.94
CA ALA A 202 1.42 6.47 7.55
C ALA A 202 1.96 5.10 8.01
N THR A 203 1.53 4.68 9.19
CA THR A 203 2.02 3.47 9.85
C THR A 203 0.87 2.65 10.37
N VAL A 204 0.79 1.39 9.94
CA VAL A 204 -0.15 0.40 10.48
C VAL A 204 0.62 -0.59 11.34
N VAL A 205 0.22 -0.78 12.59
CA VAL A 205 0.86 -1.68 13.54
C VAL A 205 -0.08 -2.83 13.88
N PHE A 206 0.43 -4.04 13.85
CA PHE A 206 -0.22 -5.24 14.37
C PHE A 206 0.56 -5.69 15.60
N GLU A 207 -0.05 -5.61 16.77
CA GLU A 207 0.54 -6.09 18.01
C GLU A 207 -0.09 -7.43 18.40
N LEU A 208 0.75 -8.41 18.73
CA LEU A 208 0.29 -9.68 19.28
C LEU A 208 0.49 -9.64 20.80
N TRP A 209 -0.61 -9.70 21.52
CA TRP A 209 -0.67 -9.73 22.97
C TRP A 209 -0.99 -11.13 23.44
N ARG A 210 -0.51 -11.47 24.64
CA ARG A 210 -0.80 -12.74 25.31
C ARG A 210 -1.25 -12.48 26.74
N ASN A 211 -2.28 -13.19 27.19
CA ASN A 211 -2.53 -13.43 28.61
C ASN A 211 -2.20 -14.91 28.95
N ASP A 212 -2.52 -15.40 30.14
CA ASP A 212 -2.11 -16.74 30.59
C ASP A 212 -2.43 -17.87 29.59
N THR A 213 -3.53 -17.77 28.83
CA THR A 213 -4.01 -18.84 27.93
C THR A 213 -4.45 -18.38 26.54
N GLN A 214 -4.62 -17.08 26.30
CA GLN A 214 -5.21 -16.53 25.08
C GLN A 214 -4.29 -15.50 24.43
N HIS A 215 -4.43 -15.38 23.11
CA HIS A 215 -3.67 -14.45 22.28
C HIS A 215 -4.61 -13.49 21.58
N TYR A 216 -4.21 -12.22 21.52
CA TYR A 216 -5.02 -11.14 20.99
C TYR A 216 -4.22 -10.28 20.04
N VAL A 217 -4.90 -9.75 19.02
CA VAL A 217 -4.33 -8.78 18.08
C VAL A 217 -4.88 -7.39 18.39
N LYS A 218 -3.99 -6.40 18.43
CA LYS A 218 -4.36 -4.99 18.30
C LYS A 218 -3.88 -4.46 16.96
N VAL A 219 -4.73 -3.71 16.28
CA VAL A 219 -4.42 -3.05 15.01
C VAL A 219 -4.43 -1.55 15.28
N LEU A 220 -3.28 -0.93 15.15
CA LEU A 220 -3.10 0.49 15.40
C LEU A 220 -2.77 1.21 14.09
N ASN A 221 -3.16 2.47 13.98
CA ASN A 221 -2.85 3.30 12.83
C ASN A 221 -2.38 4.67 13.27
N ARG A 222 -1.23 5.09 12.74
CA ARG A 222 -0.77 6.47 12.80
C ARG A 222 -0.84 7.05 11.40
N ARG A 223 -1.63 8.10 11.22
CA ARG A 223 -1.89 8.67 9.90
C ARG A 223 -0.67 9.40 9.32
N ASN A 224 -0.02 10.25 10.11
CA ASN A 224 1.12 11.05 9.65
C ASN A 224 2.00 11.47 10.84
N THR A 225 3.01 12.31 10.59
CA THR A 225 3.91 12.83 11.64
C THR A 225 3.28 13.86 12.57
N GLU A 226 2.23 14.57 12.13
CA GLU A 226 1.57 15.64 12.90
C GLU A 226 0.81 15.07 14.11
N TYR A 227 0.29 13.84 13.97
CA TYR A 227 -0.33 13.10 15.07
C TYR A 227 0.68 12.12 15.66
N ASN A 228 1.07 12.34 16.92
CA ASN A 228 1.98 11.46 17.64
C ASN A 228 1.29 10.20 18.21
N GLU A 229 -0.04 10.17 18.19
CA GLU A 229 -0.82 9.09 18.79
C GLU A 229 -1.23 8.05 17.75
N PHE A 230 -1.18 6.78 18.17
CA PHE A 230 -1.70 5.67 17.42
C PHE A 230 -3.19 5.49 17.73
N THR A 231 -4.03 5.52 16.70
CA THR A 231 -5.45 5.22 16.82
C THR A 231 -5.64 3.71 16.82
N ASN A 232 -6.35 3.19 17.84
CA ASN A 232 -6.72 1.77 17.87
C ASN A 232 -7.87 1.50 16.88
N LEU A 233 -7.58 0.75 15.83
CA LEU A 233 -8.54 0.34 14.80
C LEU A 233 -9.28 -0.96 15.17
N THR A 234 -8.80 -1.72 16.17
CA THR A 234 -9.41 -3.01 16.52
C THR A 234 -10.90 -2.95 16.84
N PRO A 235 -11.41 -1.94 17.59
CA PRO A 235 -12.85 -1.81 17.84
C PRO A 235 -13.68 -1.62 16.57
N MET A 236 -13.08 -1.13 15.49
CA MET A 236 -13.75 -0.87 14.21
C MET A 236 -13.84 -2.11 13.32
N ILE A 237 -13.09 -3.17 13.64
CA ILE A 237 -13.18 -4.44 12.94
C ILE A 237 -14.46 -5.14 13.41
N LYS A 238 -15.46 -5.24 12.52
CA LYS A 238 -16.82 -5.72 12.85
C LYS A 238 -16.81 -7.04 13.62
N SER A 239 -15.98 -8.01 13.20
CA SER A 239 -15.89 -9.34 13.83
C SER A 239 -15.32 -9.31 15.25
N CYS A 240 -14.59 -8.26 15.63
CA CYS A 240 -13.98 -8.09 16.94
C CYS A 240 -14.93 -7.48 17.98
N GLY A 241 -16.18 -7.17 17.60
CA GLY A 241 -17.27 -6.82 18.53
C GLY A 241 -17.05 -5.53 19.33
N GLY A 242 -16.23 -4.60 18.84
CA GLY A 242 -15.95 -3.33 19.52
C GLY A 242 -14.90 -3.40 20.63
N GLY A 243 -14.24 -4.55 20.82
CA GLY A 243 -13.19 -4.71 21.81
C GLY A 243 -11.90 -3.95 21.46
N ASN A 244 -11.17 -3.51 22.49
CA ASN A 244 -9.85 -2.86 22.32
C ASN A 244 -8.74 -3.83 21.88
N ALA A 245 -9.02 -5.12 21.87
CA ALA A 245 -8.18 -6.20 21.37
C ALA A 245 -9.10 -7.29 20.78
N CYS A 246 -8.60 -8.07 19.84
CA CYS A 246 -9.37 -9.10 19.15
C CYS A 246 -8.71 -10.46 19.34
N ASP A 247 -9.46 -11.50 19.69
CA ASP A 247 -8.90 -12.86 19.72
C ASP A 247 -8.28 -13.19 18.37
N ILE A 248 -7.06 -13.74 18.37
CA ILE A 248 -6.31 -13.97 17.12
C ILE A 248 -7.08 -14.86 16.14
N LYS A 249 -7.83 -15.86 16.61
CA LYS A 249 -8.61 -16.75 15.73
C LYS A 249 -9.80 -16.03 15.12
N VAL A 250 -10.44 -15.13 15.88
CA VAL A 250 -11.52 -14.28 15.38
C VAL A 250 -10.98 -13.31 14.32
N PHE A 251 -9.82 -12.70 14.56
CA PHE A 251 -9.18 -11.82 13.61
C PHE A 251 -8.76 -12.55 12.33
N GLU A 252 -8.12 -13.72 12.44
CA GLU A 252 -7.72 -14.55 11.30
C GLU A 252 -8.92 -14.96 10.43
N GLU A 253 -10.03 -15.37 11.04
CA GLU A 253 -11.24 -15.71 10.30
C GLU A 253 -11.85 -14.48 9.61
N ALA A 254 -11.84 -13.32 10.28
CA ALA A 254 -12.39 -12.08 9.72
C ALA A 254 -11.72 -11.66 8.41
N VAL A 255 -10.43 -11.96 8.25
CA VAL A 255 -9.63 -11.58 7.08
C VAL A 255 -9.28 -12.77 6.17
N ARG A 256 -9.88 -13.95 6.40
CA ARG A 256 -9.52 -15.21 5.74
C ARG A 256 -9.59 -15.16 4.22
N THR A 257 -10.56 -14.44 3.67
CA THR A 257 -10.77 -14.33 2.21
C THR A 257 -9.79 -13.38 1.52
N PHE A 258 -8.99 -12.64 2.29
CA PHE A 258 -8.08 -11.62 1.77
C PHE A 258 -6.60 -11.99 1.92
N GLN A 259 -6.27 -13.20 2.39
CA GLN A 259 -4.88 -13.67 2.49
C GLN A 259 -4.57 -14.73 1.44
N ILE A 260 -3.37 -14.65 0.84
CA ILE A 260 -2.87 -15.67 -0.08
C ILE A 260 -1.35 -15.78 0.03
N GLU A 261 -0.82 -17.00 0.10
CA GLU A 261 0.63 -17.20 0.16
C GLU A 261 1.31 -16.97 -1.21
N HIS A 262 0.62 -17.31 -2.29
CA HIS A 262 1.15 -17.31 -3.65
C HIS A 262 0.25 -16.49 -4.56
N PRO A 263 0.22 -15.14 -4.47
CA PRO A 263 -0.64 -14.31 -5.31
C PRO A 263 -0.35 -14.45 -6.81
N GLU A 264 0.84 -14.94 -7.19
CA GLU A 264 1.21 -15.27 -8.56
C GLU A 264 0.22 -16.21 -9.25
N VAL A 265 -0.33 -17.19 -8.52
CA VAL A 265 -1.25 -18.18 -9.10
C VAL A 265 -2.57 -17.56 -9.57
N LEU A 266 -2.92 -16.38 -9.04
CA LEU A 266 -4.11 -15.63 -9.48
C LEU A 266 -3.85 -14.87 -10.78
N CYS A 267 -2.59 -14.52 -11.04
CA CYS A 267 -2.19 -13.75 -12.21
C CYS A 267 -1.69 -14.63 -13.35
N ASP A 268 -1.29 -15.86 -13.04
CA ASP A 268 -0.76 -16.84 -13.96
C ASP A 268 -1.88 -17.85 -14.31
N GLU A 269 -2.96 -17.43 -14.98
CA GLU A 269 -3.85 -18.44 -15.58
C GLU A 269 -3.14 -19.12 -16.79
N PRO A 270 -3.22 -20.46 -16.91
CA PRO A 270 -2.74 -21.17 -18.07
C PRO A 270 -3.71 -20.93 -19.22
N ASN A 271 -3.35 -20.05 -20.16
CA ASN A 271 -4.02 -20.02 -21.45
C ASN A 271 -3.90 -21.41 -22.10
N ILE A 272 -5.01 -22.14 -22.15
CA ILE A 272 -5.21 -23.22 -23.12
C ILE A 272 -5.16 -22.57 -24.51
N LYS A 273 -3.94 -22.50 -25.04
CA LYS A 273 -3.52 -22.81 -26.41
C LYS A 273 -2.04 -22.45 -26.45
N GLN A 274 -1.21 -23.48 -26.42
CA GLN A 274 0.11 -23.40 -27.04
C GLN A 274 -0.14 -22.99 -28.49
N ASP A 275 0.19 -21.74 -28.82
CA ASP A 275 0.78 -21.49 -30.12
C ASP A 275 2.17 -20.93 -29.88
N SER A 276 3.12 -21.79 -30.24
CA SER A 276 4.52 -21.53 -30.37
C SER A 276 4.78 -20.31 -31.26
N ASP A 277 5.83 -19.59 -30.90
CA ASP A 277 6.56 -18.64 -31.74
C ASP A 277 5.88 -17.29 -32.02
N ARG A 278 6.28 -16.29 -31.22
CA ARG A 278 7.25 -15.29 -31.71
C ARG A 278 7.79 -14.43 -30.57
N ASN A 279 9.10 -14.58 -30.37
CA ASN A 279 9.97 -13.57 -29.80
C ASN A 279 9.64 -12.18 -30.34
N ASN A 280 9.35 -11.25 -29.44
CA ASN A 280 9.92 -9.91 -29.48
C ASN A 280 10.04 -9.45 -28.02
N GLY A 281 11.28 -9.21 -27.59
CA GLY A 281 11.59 -8.78 -26.25
C GLY A 281 10.84 -7.50 -25.90
N ILE A 282 10.13 -7.53 -24.78
CA ILE A 282 9.54 -6.35 -24.18
C ILE A 282 10.56 -5.84 -23.15
N PRO A 283 11.12 -4.63 -23.30
CA PRO A 283 11.98 -4.04 -22.28
C PRO A 283 11.11 -3.76 -21.06
N GLY A 284 11.37 -4.47 -19.98
CA GLY A 284 10.75 -4.20 -18.69
C GLY A 284 11.49 -3.07 -17.99
N GLU A 285 10.89 -1.89 -17.95
CA GLU A 285 11.26 -0.81 -17.02
C GLU A 285 10.05 0.04 -16.59
N HIS A 286 10.03 0.36 -15.30
CA HIS A 286 9.44 1.54 -14.65
C HIS A 286 7.97 1.93 -14.87
N LEU A 287 7.01 1.22 -14.24
CA LEU A 287 5.64 1.75 -14.09
C LEU A 287 5.53 2.82 -12.99
N LEU A 288 6.35 2.71 -11.93
CA LEU A 288 6.45 3.79 -10.95
C LEU A 288 7.02 5.05 -11.64
N ASP A 289 8.11 4.99 -12.41
CA ASP A 289 8.59 6.20 -13.08
C ASP A 289 7.72 6.65 -14.29
N LEU A 290 6.74 5.85 -14.73
CA LEU A 290 5.73 6.24 -15.73
C LEU A 290 4.52 6.96 -15.10
N ILE A 291 4.12 6.58 -13.88
CA ILE A 291 3.12 7.32 -13.08
C ILE A 291 3.77 8.57 -12.45
N TYR A 292 5.02 8.46 -12.01
CA TYR A 292 5.71 9.41 -11.13
C TYR A 292 6.85 10.22 -11.81
N GLY A 293 7.17 9.98 -13.09
CA GLY A 293 8.17 10.72 -13.87
C GLY A 293 9.58 10.75 -13.25
N LYS A 294 10.52 9.89 -13.73
CA LYS A 294 11.86 9.66 -13.11
C LYS A 294 11.76 9.13 -11.67
N PRO A 295 12.84 8.63 -11.04
CA PRO A 295 12.75 8.05 -9.69
C PRO A 295 12.46 9.15 -8.67
N MET A 296 11.18 9.46 -8.49
CA MET A 296 10.65 10.34 -7.46
C MET A 296 10.21 9.49 -6.28
N LYS A 297 10.58 9.94 -5.07
CA LYS A 297 10.42 9.19 -3.82
C LYS A 297 8.95 9.10 -3.44
N ILE A 298 8.31 7.99 -3.82
CA ILE A 298 7.02 7.59 -3.25
C ILE A 298 7.21 7.48 -1.73
N GLY A 299 6.19 7.90 -0.98
CA GLY A 299 6.17 7.81 0.47
C GLY A 299 6.48 6.38 0.89
N TYR A 300 7.61 6.21 1.59
CA TYR A 300 7.86 4.96 2.27
C TYR A 300 6.94 4.96 3.49
N HIS A 301 5.91 4.12 3.44
CA HIS A 301 5.07 3.86 4.59
C HIS A 301 5.61 2.66 5.34
N LEU A 302 5.41 2.62 6.64
CA LEU A 302 5.93 1.56 7.49
C LEU A 302 4.78 0.73 8.03
N VAL A 303 4.71 -0.53 7.66
CA VAL A 303 3.82 -1.51 8.29
C VAL A 303 4.63 -2.28 9.32
N LEU A 304 4.25 -2.16 10.58
CA LEU A 304 4.85 -2.89 11.69
C LEU A 304 3.97 -4.08 12.00
N ALA A 305 4.42 -5.26 11.64
CA ALA A 305 3.52 -6.39 11.45
C ALA A 305 3.41 -7.33 12.65
N SER A 306 4.30 -7.22 13.62
CA SER A 306 4.18 -7.97 14.87
C SER A 306 5.12 -7.34 15.88
N SER A 307 4.58 -6.81 16.97
CA SER A 307 5.32 -6.66 18.22
C SER A 307 4.83 -7.76 19.16
N VAL A 308 5.75 -8.60 19.64
CA VAL A 308 5.48 -9.55 20.74
C VAL A 308 5.93 -8.87 22.03
N GLN A 309 4.95 -8.49 22.86
CA GLN A 309 5.17 -7.92 24.19
C GLN A 309 5.01 -8.97 25.27
#